data_AF-A0A1C5T0N1-F1
#
_entry.id   AF-A0A1C5T0N1-F1
#
_cell.length_a   1.000
_cell.length_b   1.000
_cell.length_c   1.000
_cell.angle_alpha   90.00
_cell.angle_beta   90.00
_cell.angle_gamma   90.00
#
_symmetry.space_group_name_H-M   'P 1'
#
loop_
_entity.id
_entity.type
_entity.pdbx_description
1 polymer ?
#
loop_
_entity_poly.entity_id
_entity_poly.type
_entity_poly.pdbx_seq_one_letter_code
_entity_poly.pdbx_strand_id
1 'polypeptide(L)'
;MAERIRKLTNSEVEVLARIIADTMTGSQMNEIFQECGVQDASNESTKWKRIYYTFLARQEQDGASNSFLNFIKKSLKPVRFISGQNGNYDEILLEINKPLMLIGLQMTNEGKLLKVQAATTISEVERRTRNLVSELQKRHIHQDVIKCCKEEYLQENYFHAVFEAAKSLSEKVREKTGMQEDGSNLFNNAFAVNNPRLAINSLQTPSEKMLKTV
;
A
#
# COMPACT_ATOMS: atom_id res chain seq x y z
N MET A 1 -18.70 0.72 25.04
CA MET A 1 -18.63 2.13 24.59
C MET A 1 -17.41 2.27 23.69
N ALA A 2 -17.52 2.95 22.55
CA ALA A 2 -16.35 3.24 21.73
C ALA A 2 -15.39 4.13 22.52
N GLU A 3 -14.10 3.82 22.47
CA GLU A 3 -13.09 4.58 23.18
C GLU A 3 -13.04 6.02 22.65
N ARG A 4 -12.99 7.00 23.56
CA ARG A 4 -12.99 8.42 23.20
C ARG A 4 -11.63 8.79 22.58
N ILE A 5 -11.64 9.30 21.35
CA ILE A 5 -10.43 9.74 20.65
C ILE A 5 -10.35 11.26 20.77
N ARG A 6 -9.13 11.78 21.00
CA ARG A 6 -8.86 13.21 21.12
C ARG A 6 -9.43 13.99 19.94
N LYS A 7 -9.69 15.28 20.15
CA LYS A 7 -10.00 16.19 19.05
C LYS A 7 -8.81 16.22 18.08
N LEU A 8 -9.12 16.14 16.80
CA LEU A 8 -8.16 16.38 15.73
C LEU A 8 -7.96 17.87 15.56
N THR A 9 -6.75 18.28 15.21
CA THR A 9 -6.43 19.65 14.83
C THR A 9 -7.11 20.00 13.51
N ASN A 10 -7.26 21.29 13.23
CA ASN A 10 -7.87 21.75 11.97
C ASN A 10 -7.14 21.17 10.75
N SER A 11 -5.79 21.16 10.77
CA SER A 11 -4.99 20.58 9.69
C SER A 11 -5.21 19.08 9.51
N GLU A 12 -5.34 18.32 10.61
CA GLU A 12 -5.66 16.88 10.54
C GLU A 12 -7.04 16.64 9.91
N VAL A 13 -8.06 17.42 10.29
CA VAL A 13 -9.41 17.30 9.71
C VAL A 13 -9.41 17.68 8.24
N GLU A 14 -8.71 18.76 7.86
CA GLU A 14 -8.65 19.22 6.47
C GLU A 14 -8.03 18.17 5.55
N VAL A 15 -6.86 17.63 5.92
CA VAL A 15 -6.15 16.63 5.10
C VAL A 15 -7.01 15.37 4.92
N LEU A 16 -7.59 14.86 6.00
CA LEU A 16 -8.46 13.68 5.95
C LEU A 16 -9.73 13.95 5.13
N ALA A 17 -10.33 15.14 5.28
CA ALA A 17 -11.53 15.52 4.53
C ALA A 17 -11.28 15.61 3.03
N ARG A 18 -10.11 16.13 2.62
CA ARG A 18 -9.70 16.20 1.20
C ARG A 18 -9.56 14.80 0.60
N ILE A 19 -8.82 13.91 1.25
CA ILE A 19 -8.62 12.53 0.76
C ILE A 19 -9.96 11.81 0.60
N ILE A 20 -10.83 11.87 1.61
CA ILE A 20 -12.12 11.16 1.61
C ILE A 20 -13.13 11.77 0.63
N ALA A 21 -13.11 13.08 0.42
CA ALA A 21 -14.03 13.74 -0.50
C ALA A 21 -13.90 13.22 -1.94
N ASP A 22 -12.70 12.81 -2.34
CA ASP A 22 -12.41 12.32 -3.69
C ASP A 22 -12.88 10.87 -3.91
N THR A 23 -13.18 10.13 -2.84
CA THR A 23 -13.64 8.74 -2.91
C THR A 23 -15.15 8.59 -3.02
N MET A 24 -15.88 9.69 -3.21
CA MET A 24 -17.35 9.68 -3.25
C MET A 24 -17.96 10.81 -4.10
N THR A 25 -19.18 10.58 -4.57
CA THR A 25 -20.02 11.60 -5.20
C THR A 25 -20.71 12.49 -4.15
N GLY A 26 -21.29 13.61 -4.60
CA GLY A 26 -22.06 14.50 -3.71
C GLY A 26 -23.26 13.78 -3.05
N SER A 27 -23.98 12.95 -3.81
CA SER A 27 -25.13 12.17 -3.32
C SER A 27 -24.70 11.13 -2.29
N GLN A 28 -23.64 10.37 -2.60
CA GLN A 28 -23.05 9.39 -1.70
C GLN A 28 -22.59 10.00 -0.37
N MET A 29 -22.04 11.22 -0.40
CA MET A 29 -21.65 11.94 0.82
C MET A 29 -22.85 12.26 1.70
N ASN A 30 -23.95 12.72 1.10
CA ASN A 30 -25.18 13.03 1.83
C ASN A 30 -25.76 11.79 2.51
N GLU A 31 -25.76 10.65 1.82
CA GLU A 31 -26.15 9.35 2.39
C GLU A 31 -25.27 8.99 3.60
N ILE A 32 -23.94 9.15 3.49
CA ILE A 32 -23.03 8.87 4.60
C ILE A 32 -23.24 9.82 5.78
N PHE A 33 -23.51 11.12 5.53
CA PHE A 33 -23.85 12.08 6.59
C PHE A 33 -25.09 11.65 7.36
N GLN A 34 -26.16 11.27 6.66
CA GLN A 34 -27.38 10.76 7.26
C GLN A 34 -27.11 9.49 8.07
N GLU A 35 -26.35 8.56 7.50
CA GLU A 35 -25.89 7.35 8.17
C GLU A 35 -25.07 7.62 9.45
N CYS A 36 -24.41 8.76 9.54
CA CYS A 36 -23.65 9.20 10.71
C CYS A 36 -24.49 9.99 11.72
N GLY A 37 -25.75 10.33 11.40
CA GLY A 37 -26.57 11.22 12.21
C GLY A 37 -25.99 12.64 12.27
N VAL A 38 -25.45 13.10 11.15
CA VAL A 38 -24.82 14.42 11.02
C VAL A 38 -25.55 15.21 9.94
N GLN A 39 -25.90 16.45 10.25
CA GLN A 39 -26.47 17.39 9.28
C GLN A 39 -25.37 18.29 8.74
N ASP A 40 -25.31 18.42 7.41
CA ASP A 40 -24.45 19.40 6.77
C ASP A 40 -25.02 20.80 6.96
N ALA A 41 -24.30 21.62 7.71
CA ALA A 41 -24.62 23.02 7.98
C ALA A 41 -23.53 23.97 7.46
N SER A 42 -22.65 23.50 6.58
CA SER A 42 -21.46 24.26 6.19
C SER A 42 -21.74 25.40 5.21
N ASN A 43 -22.89 25.39 4.52
CA ASN A 43 -23.19 26.28 3.39
C ASN A 43 -22.13 26.28 2.27
N GLU A 44 -21.37 25.18 2.15
CA GLU A 44 -20.31 25.04 1.16
C GLU A 44 -20.78 24.16 -0.01
N SER A 45 -20.28 24.44 -1.21
CA SER A 45 -20.54 23.60 -2.39
C SER A 45 -19.48 22.49 -2.54
N THR A 46 -18.26 22.75 -2.07
CA THR A 46 -17.12 21.85 -2.29
C THR A 46 -17.12 20.72 -1.27
N LYS A 47 -17.08 19.47 -1.75
CA LYS A 47 -17.18 18.25 -0.94
C LYS A 47 -16.28 18.24 0.30
N TRP A 48 -14.98 18.47 0.13
CA TRP A 48 -14.03 18.43 1.26
C TRP A 48 -14.31 19.55 2.28
N LYS A 49 -14.75 20.74 1.85
CA LYS A 49 -15.12 21.84 2.75
C LYS A 49 -16.37 21.52 3.55
N ARG A 50 -17.37 20.91 2.90
CA ARG A 50 -18.60 20.42 3.54
C ARG A 50 -18.27 19.44 4.66
N ILE A 51 -17.43 18.44 4.37
CA ILE A 51 -16.93 17.48 5.36
C ILE A 51 -16.15 18.20 6.47
N TYR A 52 -15.20 19.05 6.11
CA TYR A 52 -14.32 19.77 7.04
C TYR A 52 -15.11 20.59 8.07
N TYR A 53 -15.94 21.55 7.63
CA TYR A 53 -16.66 22.42 8.56
C TYR A 53 -17.71 21.69 9.38
N THR A 54 -18.41 20.72 8.76
CA THR A 54 -19.40 19.90 9.46
C THR A 54 -18.75 19.13 10.61
N PHE A 55 -17.60 18.51 10.38
CA PHE A 55 -16.93 17.73 11.42
C PHE A 55 -16.12 18.56 12.40
N LEU A 56 -15.66 19.75 12.04
CA LEU A 56 -15.14 20.71 13.02
C LEU A 56 -16.20 21.11 14.04
N ALA A 57 -17.38 21.54 13.56
CA ALA A 57 -18.48 21.92 14.44
C ALA A 57 -18.94 20.74 15.30
N ARG A 58 -19.08 19.55 14.70
CA ARG A 58 -19.48 18.34 15.44
C ARG A 58 -18.46 17.93 16.50
N GLN A 59 -17.18 18.00 16.18
CA GLN A 59 -16.11 17.69 17.14
C GLN A 59 -16.07 18.68 18.30
N GLU A 60 -16.42 19.96 18.07
CA GLU A 60 -16.54 20.95 19.14
C GLU A 60 -17.63 20.58 20.13
N GLN A 61 -18.79 20.14 19.62
CA GLN A 61 -19.93 19.69 20.42
C GLN A 61 -19.63 18.40 21.19
N ASP A 62 -19.05 17.40 20.51
CA ASP A 62 -18.77 16.08 21.10
C ASP A 62 -17.54 16.13 22.05
N GLY A 63 -16.67 17.13 21.89
CA GLY A 63 -15.35 17.19 22.53
C GLY A 63 -14.45 16.00 22.16
N ALA A 64 -14.68 15.37 21.00
CA ALA A 64 -13.99 14.16 20.54
C ALA A 64 -14.13 14.01 19.01
N SER A 65 -13.19 13.31 18.38
CA SER A 65 -13.17 13.10 16.92
C SER A 65 -13.95 11.87 16.44
N ASN A 66 -14.58 11.12 17.35
CA ASN A 66 -15.24 9.85 17.06
C ASN A 66 -16.28 9.94 15.95
N SER A 67 -17.04 11.02 15.86
CA SER A 67 -18.04 11.24 14.80
C SER A 67 -17.39 11.33 13.42
N PHE A 68 -16.26 12.05 13.31
CA PHE A 68 -15.51 12.16 12.05
C PHE A 68 -14.84 10.84 11.67
N LEU A 69 -14.22 10.14 12.63
CA LEU A 69 -13.62 8.84 12.37
C LEU A 69 -14.66 7.78 11.98
N ASN A 70 -15.88 7.88 12.52
CA ASN A 70 -16.99 7.02 12.10
C ASN A 70 -17.44 7.32 10.67
N PHE A 71 -17.42 8.60 10.26
CA PHE A 71 -17.65 8.99 8.87
C PHE A 71 -16.59 8.40 7.95
N ILE A 72 -15.29 8.56 8.25
CA ILE A 72 -14.19 7.97 7.48
C ILE A 72 -14.37 6.44 7.33
N LYS A 73 -14.69 5.75 8.43
CA LYS A 73 -14.95 4.30 8.44
C LYS A 73 -16.12 3.90 7.53
N LYS A 74 -17.20 4.68 7.52
CA LYS A 74 -18.37 4.43 6.66
C LYS A 74 -18.08 4.72 5.19
N SER A 75 -17.30 5.78 4.92
CA SER A 75 -16.84 6.15 3.59
C SER A 75 -15.93 5.10 2.97
N LEU A 76 -15.07 4.47 3.77
CA LEU A 76 -14.07 3.48 3.33
C LEU A 76 -14.52 2.02 3.52
N LYS A 77 -15.83 1.74 3.56
CA LYS A 77 -16.32 0.36 3.55
C LYS A 77 -15.95 -0.34 2.23
N PRO A 78 -15.31 -1.53 2.24
CA PRO A 78 -14.85 -2.21 1.01
C PRO A 78 -15.93 -2.40 -0.06
N VAL A 79 -17.17 -2.69 0.36
CA VAL A 79 -18.31 -2.88 -0.55
C VAL A 79 -18.56 -1.70 -1.49
N ARG A 80 -18.18 -0.47 -1.09
CA ARG A 80 -18.32 0.74 -1.90
C ARG A 80 -17.33 0.80 -3.06
N PHE A 81 -16.27 -0.01 -3.06
CA PHE A 81 -15.19 0.03 -4.06
C PHE A 81 -15.24 -1.15 -5.02
N ILE A 82 -16.15 -2.11 -4.83
CA ILE A 82 -16.28 -3.31 -5.68
C ILE A 82 -16.53 -2.94 -7.15
N SER A 83 -17.30 -1.88 -7.41
CA SER A 83 -17.58 -1.43 -8.78
C SER A 83 -16.44 -0.65 -9.44
N GLY A 84 -15.38 -0.31 -8.70
CA GLY A 84 -14.28 0.54 -9.17
C GLY A 84 -14.62 2.04 -9.36
N GLN A 85 -15.90 2.43 -9.25
CA GLN A 85 -16.33 3.81 -9.49
C GLN A 85 -15.82 4.82 -8.46
N ASN A 86 -15.49 4.35 -7.26
CA ASN A 86 -15.00 5.18 -6.16
C ASN A 86 -13.46 5.23 -6.08
N GLY A 87 -12.77 4.78 -7.14
CA GLY A 87 -11.31 4.73 -7.23
C GLY A 87 -10.71 3.41 -6.75
N ASN A 88 -9.38 3.34 -6.73
CA ASN A 88 -8.64 2.17 -6.29
C ASN A 88 -8.56 2.12 -4.75
N TYR A 89 -9.17 1.11 -4.15
CA TYR A 89 -9.29 0.99 -2.70
C TYR A 89 -7.91 0.90 -2.01
N ASP A 90 -6.97 0.14 -2.58
CA ASP A 90 -5.65 -0.04 -1.96
C ASP A 90 -4.83 1.26 -1.98
N GLU A 91 -4.94 2.04 -3.05
CA GLU A 91 -4.27 3.35 -3.17
C GLU A 91 -4.89 4.36 -2.19
N ILE A 92 -6.21 4.36 -2.05
CA ILE A 92 -6.92 5.21 -1.09
C ILE A 92 -6.55 4.85 0.35
N LEU A 93 -6.46 3.55 0.68
CA LEU A 93 -6.02 3.09 1.99
C LEU A 93 -4.57 3.51 2.27
N LEU A 94 -3.71 3.47 1.26
CA LEU A 94 -2.33 3.94 1.38
C LEU A 94 -2.28 5.45 1.66
N GLU A 95 -3.04 6.26 0.92
CA GLU A 95 -3.07 7.71 1.12
C GLU A 95 -3.68 8.13 2.46
N ILE A 96 -4.82 7.55 2.85
CA ILE A 96 -5.48 7.92 4.12
C ILE A 96 -4.69 7.46 5.34
N ASN A 97 -3.94 6.36 5.25
CA ASN A 97 -3.16 5.86 6.37
C ASN A 97 -1.96 6.76 6.70
N LYS A 98 -1.46 7.57 5.76
CA LYS A 98 -0.36 8.51 6.03
C LYS A 98 -0.71 9.50 7.16
N PRO A 99 -1.77 10.31 7.08
CA PRO A 99 -2.18 11.20 8.17
C PRO A 99 -2.73 10.44 9.38
N LEU A 100 -3.47 9.33 9.20
CA LEU A 100 -3.98 8.55 10.33
C LEU A 100 -2.85 8.01 11.22
N MET A 101 -1.73 7.63 10.63
CA MET A 101 -0.59 7.09 11.37
C MET A 101 0.10 8.12 12.25
N LEU A 102 0.15 9.39 11.85
CA LEU A 102 0.59 10.50 12.71
C LEU A 102 -0.36 10.72 13.90
N ILE A 103 -1.63 10.36 13.74
CA ILE A 103 -2.66 10.43 14.78
C ILE A 103 -2.63 9.19 15.70
N GLY A 104 -1.89 8.14 15.32
CA GLY A 104 -1.88 6.85 16.04
C GLY A 104 -3.05 5.93 15.67
N LEU A 105 -3.53 6.05 14.43
CA LEU A 105 -4.64 5.28 13.89
C LEU A 105 -4.25 4.63 12.55
N GLN A 106 -4.91 3.55 12.19
CA GLN A 106 -4.76 2.90 10.89
C GLN A 106 -6.10 2.31 10.42
N MET A 107 -6.45 2.55 9.16
CA MET A 107 -7.53 1.87 8.47
C MET A 107 -7.02 0.54 7.88
N THR A 108 -7.70 -0.56 8.20
CA THR A 108 -7.43 -1.88 7.64
C THR A 108 -8.11 -2.06 6.29
N ASN A 109 -7.69 -3.09 5.55
CA ASN A 109 -8.34 -3.57 4.33
C ASN A 109 -9.80 -4.04 4.54
N GLU A 110 -10.19 -4.35 5.77
CA GLU A 110 -11.58 -4.67 6.12
C GLU A 110 -12.46 -3.42 6.36
N GLY A 111 -11.89 -2.22 6.24
CA GLY A 111 -12.58 -0.97 6.58
C GLY A 111 -12.76 -0.78 8.09
N LYS A 112 -11.86 -1.33 8.91
CA LYS A 112 -11.84 -1.13 10.37
C LYS A 112 -10.75 -0.16 10.75
N LEU A 113 -11.00 0.67 11.76
CA LEU A 113 -10.04 1.63 12.28
C LEU A 113 -9.44 1.09 13.57
N LEU A 114 -8.13 0.91 13.60
CA LEU A 114 -7.35 0.37 14.72
C LEU A 114 -6.44 1.45 15.30
N LYS A 115 -6.13 1.33 16.59
CA LYS A 115 -5.07 2.11 17.22
C LYS A 115 -3.71 1.48 16.91
N VAL A 116 -2.75 2.32 16.58
CA VAL A 116 -1.36 1.94 16.30
C VAL A 116 -0.41 2.91 16.99
N GLN A 117 0.87 2.54 17.08
CA GLN A 117 1.88 3.48 17.56
C GLN A 117 1.97 4.66 16.58
N ALA A 118 1.76 5.88 17.09
CA ALA A 118 1.85 7.09 16.29
C ALA A 118 3.24 7.26 15.69
N ALA A 119 3.30 7.59 14.40
CA ALA A 119 4.54 7.97 13.75
C ALA A 119 4.92 9.40 14.15
N THR A 120 6.22 9.66 14.26
CA THR A 120 6.75 10.97 14.68
C THR A 120 7.37 11.77 13.54
N THR A 121 7.68 11.11 12.42
CA THR A 121 8.33 11.72 11.26
C THR A 121 7.66 11.30 9.95
N ILE A 122 7.81 12.12 8.92
CA ILE A 122 7.33 11.80 7.57
C ILE A 122 7.99 10.53 7.04
N SER A 123 9.30 10.38 7.24
CA SER A 123 10.04 9.18 6.83
C SER A 123 9.53 7.90 7.50
N GLU A 124 9.12 7.98 8.76
CA GLU A 124 8.50 6.84 9.44
C GLU A 124 7.13 6.49 8.85
N VAL A 125 6.31 7.49 8.55
CA VAL A 125 5.02 7.31 7.87
C VAL A 125 5.23 6.64 6.52
N GLU A 126 6.15 7.15 5.72
CA GLU A 126 6.50 6.57 4.42
C GLU A 126 6.96 5.12 4.59
N ARG A 127 7.90 4.85 5.49
CA ARG A 127 8.39 3.49 5.75
C ARG A 127 7.28 2.50 6.11
N ARG A 128 6.34 2.91 6.95
CA ARG A 128 5.24 2.05 7.43
C ARG A 128 4.07 1.95 6.44
N THR A 129 3.92 2.93 5.56
CA THR A 129 2.83 3.01 4.58
C THR A 129 3.26 2.52 3.19
N ARG A 130 4.57 2.41 2.93
CA ARG A 130 5.15 1.78 1.74
C ARG A 130 4.70 0.32 1.67
N ASN A 131 3.69 0.04 0.86
CA ASN A 131 3.36 -1.31 0.44
C ASN A 131 4.37 -1.77 -0.62
N LEU A 132 5.58 -2.07 -0.16
CA LEU A 132 6.73 -2.49 -0.98
C LEU A 132 6.35 -3.60 -1.96
N VAL A 133 5.52 -4.53 -1.52
CA VAL A 133 5.07 -5.65 -2.34
C VAL A 133 4.21 -5.16 -3.51
N SER A 134 3.31 -4.20 -3.28
CA SER A 134 2.47 -3.60 -4.34
C SER A 134 3.30 -2.86 -5.38
N GLU A 135 4.27 -2.04 -4.97
CA GLU A 135 5.12 -1.29 -5.89
C GLU A 135 6.04 -2.19 -6.74
N LEU A 136 6.53 -3.28 -6.16
CA LEU A 136 7.34 -4.25 -6.91
C LEU A 136 6.46 -5.12 -7.83
N GLN A 137 5.25 -5.47 -7.41
CA GLN A 137 4.28 -6.21 -8.22
C GLN A 137 3.79 -5.41 -9.43
N LYS A 138 3.55 -4.10 -9.29
CA LYS A 138 3.21 -3.19 -10.40
C LYS A 138 4.28 -3.18 -11.51
N ARG A 139 5.54 -3.48 -11.16
CA ARG A 139 6.67 -3.56 -12.10
C ARG A 139 6.88 -4.98 -12.66
N HIS A 140 5.93 -5.88 -12.45
CA HIS A 140 6.02 -7.30 -12.83
C HIS A 140 7.27 -8.01 -12.30
N ILE A 141 7.77 -7.58 -11.14
CA ILE A 141 8.93 -8.21 -10.52
C ILE A 141 8.54 -9.59 -9.99
N HIS A 142 9.38 -10.59 -10.27
CA HIS A 142 9.14 -11.96 -9.87
C HIS A 142 9.05 -12.09 -8.33
N GLN A 143 8.09 -12.88 -7.83
CA GLN A 143 7.79 -12.98 -6.40
C GLN A 143 9.01 -13.36 -5.54
N ASP A 144 9.87 -14.25 -6.03
CA ASP A 144 11.10 -14.63 -5.32
C ASP A 144 12.05 -13.46 -5.07
N VAL A 145 12.18 -12.55 -6.04
CA VAL A 145 12.99 -11.33 -5.86
C VAL A 145 12.37 -10.43 -4.81
N ILE A 146 11.03 -10.30 -4.82
CA ILE A 146 10.30 -9.54 -3.80
C ILE A 146 10.51 -10.13 -2.40
N LYS A 147 10.50 -11.47 -2.28
CA LYS A 147 10.68 -12.18 -1.01
C LYS A 147 12.06 -11.92 -0.42
N CYS A 148 13.11 -11.97 -1.25
CA CYS A 148 14.49 -11.85 -0.79
C CYS A 148 14.95 -10.42 -0.53
N CYS A 149 14.29 -9.40 -1.08
CA CYS A 149 14.71 -8.00 -0.93
C CYS A 149 13.88 -7.21 0.09
N LYS A 150 12.87 -7.84 0.69
CA LYS A 150 11.80 -7.13 1.40
C LYS A 150 12.32 -6.38 2.62
N GLU A 151 13.19 -6.99 3.42
CA GLU A 151 13.65 -6.41 4.69
C GLU A 151 14.66 -5.29 4.45
N GLU A 152 15.62 -5.52 3.55
CA GLU A 152 16.72 -4.61 3.20
C GLU A 152 16.20 -3.36 2.50
N TYR A 153 15.23 -3.51 1.60
CA TYR A 153 14.62 -2.39 0.91
C TYR A 153 13.76 -1.54 1.85
N LEU A 154 13.05 -2.14 2.82
CA LEU A 154 12.30 -1.39 3.85
C LEU A 154 13.22 -0.56 4.75
N GLN A 155 14.48 -0.95 4.88
CA GLN A 155 15.53 -0.22 5.58
C GLN A 155 16.28 0.78 4.68
N GLU A 156 15.84 0.98 3.42
CA GLU A 156 16.50 1.84 2.42
C GLU A 156 17.96 1.41 2.12
N ASN A 157 18.31 0.17 2.44
CA ASN A 157 19.61 -0.41 2.14
C ASN A 157 19.58 -1.04 0.74
N TYR A 158 19.49 -0.19 -0.28
CA TYR A 158 19.34 -0.61 -1.68
C TYR A 158 20.51 -1.47 -2.17
N PHE A 159 21.72 -1.22 -1.67
CA PHE A 159 22.89 -2.04 -1.97
C PHE A 159 22.67 -3.49 -1.52
N HIS A 160 22.20 -3.67 -0.29
CA HIS A 160 21.98 -5.01 0.24
C HIS A 160 20.77 -5.69 -0.41
N ALA A 161 19.71 -4.94 -0.72
CA ALA A 161 18.56 -5.47 -1.46
C ALA A 161 18.96 -6.04 -2.84
N VAL A 162 19.79 -5.33 -3.61
CA VAL A 162 20.28 -5.83 -4.91
C VAL A 162 21.15 -7.08 -4.72
N PHE A 163 21.97 -7.13 -3.67
CA PHE A 163 22.83 -8.27 -3.38
C PHE A 163 22.02 -9.52 -3.03
N GLU A 164 20.99 -9.40 -2.19
CA GLU A 164 20.08 -10.49 -1.84
C GLU A 164 19.23 -10.95 -3.03
N ALA A 165 18.81 -10.02 -3.91
CA ALA A 165 18.19 -10.39 -5.19
C ALA A 165 19.10 -11.30 -6.02
N ALA A 166 20.39 -10.94 -6.16
CA ALA A 166 21.35 -11.71 -6.93
C ALA A 166 21.65 -13.09 -6.31
N LYS A 167 21.72 -13.17 -4.98
CA LYS A 167 21.86 -14.46 -4.27
C LYS A 167 20.68 -15.37 -4.51
N SER A 168 19.45 -14.84 -4.45
CA SER A 168 18.23 -15.62 -4.67
C SER A 168 18.22 -16.33 -6.02
N LEU A 169 18.76 -15.67 -7.07
CA LEU A 169 18.88 -16.26 -8.39
C LEU A 169 19.83 -17.47 -8.40
N SER A 170 20.97 -17.34 -7.70
CA SER A 170 21.96 -18.42 -7.59
C SER A 170 21.39 -19.61 -6.82
N GLU A 171 20.68 -19.37 -5.72
CA GLU A 171 19.97 -20.41 -4.98
C GLU A 171 18.93 -21.13 -5.83
N LYS A 172 18.13 -20.38 -6.60
CA LYS A 172 17.11 -20.98 -7.46
C LYS A 172 17.68 -21.85 -8.58
N VAL A 173 18.85 -21.48 -9.11
CA VAL A 173 19.58 -22.33 -10.06
C VAL A 173 20.08 -23.61 -9.38
N ARG A 174 20.62 -23.51 -8.16
CA ARG A 174 21.05 -24.69 -7.39
C ARG A 174 19.90 -25.64 -7.08
N GLU A 175 18.77 -25.13 -6.58
CA GLU A 175 17.58 -25.94 -6.29
C GLU A 175 17.09 -26.71 -7.51
N LYS A 176 17.10 -26.08 -8.68
CA LYS A 176 16.64 -26.70 -9.93
C LYS A 176 17.63 -27.67 -10.55
N THR A 177 18.93 -27.52 -10.30
CA THR A 177 20.00 -28.31 -10.95
C THR A 177 20.66 -29.34 -10.03
N GLY A 178 20.43 -29.22 -8.72
CA GLY A 178 21.14 -29.97 -7.68
C GLY A 178 22.63 -29.65 -7.57
N MET A 179 23.09 -28.56 -8.19
CA MET A 179 24.50 -28.18 -8.21
C MET A 179 24.90 -27.46 -6.90
N GLN A 180 26.16 -27.61 -6.51
CA GLN A 180 26.75 -26.96 -5.32
C GLN A 180 27.78 -25.88 -5.71
N GLU A 181 27.82 -25.52 -6.98
CA GLU A 181 28.73 -24.51 -7.51
C GLU A 181 28.22 -23.09 -7.18
N ASP A 182 29.12 -22.12 -7.27
CA ASP A 182 28.88 -20.71 -7.00
C ASP A 182 29.40 -19.81 -8.13
N GLY A 183 28.91 -18.56 -8.15
CA GLY A 183 29.36 -17.53 -9.08
C GLY A 183 29.13 -17.89 -10.54
N SER A 184 30.03 -17.45 -11.43
CA SER A 184 29.93 -17.67 -12.87
C SER A 184 29.91 -19.15 -13.27
N ASN A 185 30.60 -20.01 -12.52
CA ASN A 185 30.66 -21.45 -12.80
C ASN A 185 29.28 -22.11 -12.73
N LEU A 186 28.50 -21.76 -11.70
CA LEU A 186 27.13 -22.24 -11.53
C LEU A 186 26.29 -21.96 -12.78
N PHE A 187 26.30 -20.72 -13.28
CA PHE A 187 25.50 -20.32 -14.44
C PHE A 187 26.02 -20.91 -15.76
N ASN A 188 27.34 -20.97 -15.94
CA ASN A 188 27.95 -21.53 -17.15
C ASN A 188 27.62 -23.02 -17.30
N ASN A 189 27.69 -23.77 -16.20
CA ASN A 189 27.45 -25.21 -16.20
C ASN A 189 25.96 -25.56 -16.17
N ALA A 190 25.15 -24.85 -15.37
CA ALA A 190 23.71 -25.08 -15.31
C ALA A 190 23.03 -24.95 -16.67
N PHE A 191 23.46 -23.97 -17.45
CA PHE A 191 22.84 -23.62 -18.72
C PHE A 191 23.72 -23.96 -19.95
N ALA A 192 24.66 -24.90 -19.86
CA ALA A 192 25.57 -25.23 -20.97
C ALA A 192 24.83 -25.67 -22.26
N VAL A 193 25.29 -25.26 -23.45
CA VAL A 193 24.60 -25.57 -24.73
C VAL A 193 24.62 -27.05 -25.09
N ASN A 194 25.72 -27.74 -24.75
CA ASN A 194 25.95 -29.12 -25.17
C ASN A 194 25.30 -30.16 -24.23
N ASN A 195 24.95 -29.77 -23.00
CA ASN A 195 24.24 -30.61 -22.03
C ASN A 195 23.66 -29.75 -20.88
N PRO A 196 22.63 -28.92 -21.13
CA PRO A 196 22.10 -28.03 -20.11
C PRO A 196 21.33 -28.82 -19.05
N ARG A 197 21.63 -28.59 -17.77
CA ARG A 197 20.72 -29.00 -16.70
C ARG A 197 19.46 -28.14 -16.64
N LEU A 198 19.55 -26.91 -17.15
CA LEU A 198 18.45 -25.99 -17.34
C LEU A 198 18.52 -25.36 -18.73
N ALA A 199 17.42 -25.50 -19.48
CA ALA A 199 17.25 -24.82 -20.75
C ALA A 199 16.31 -23.61 -20.58
N ILE A 200 16.70 -22.45 -21.11
CA ILE A 200 15.89 -21.23 -21.09
C ILE A 200 14.82 -21.29 -22.19
N ASN A 201 15.05 -22.07 -23.25
CA ASN A 201 14.16 -22.28 -24.38
C ASN A 201 14.27 -23.74 -24.90
N SER A 202 13.59 -24.06 -26.00
CA SER A 202 13.58 -25.39 -26.63
C SER A 202 14.92 -25.83 -27.24
N LEU A 203 15.88 -24.92 -27.46
CA LEU A 203 17.19 -25.16 -28.07
C LEU A 203 17.12 -25.87 -29.44
N GLN A 204 16.01 -25.71 -30.16
CA GLN A 204 15.77 -26.40 -31.44
C GLN A 204 16.36 -25.61 -32.61
N THR A 205 16.27 -24.28 -32.58
CA THR A 205 16.77 -23.42 -33.66
C THR A 205 18.21 -22.92 -33.41
N PRO A 206 18.98 -22.60 -34.46
CA PRO A 206 20.30 -21.99 -34.31
C PRO A 206 20.27 -20.70 -33.47
N SER A 207 19.24 -19.88 -33.65
CA SER A 207 19.02 -18.66 -32.86
C SER A 207 18.75 -18.95 -31.38
N GLU A 208 17.97 -19.99 -31.08
CA GLU A 208 17.72 -20.44 -29.70
C GLU A 208 18.98 -20.92 -28.99
N LYS A 209 19.89 -21.57 -29.72
CA LYS A 209 21.20 -22.02 -29.21
C LYS A 209 22.18 -20.86 -28.99
N MET A 210 22.02 -19.74 -29.70
CA MET A 210 22.91 -18.57 -29.65
C MET A 210 22.52 -17.50 -28.60
N LEU A 211 21.33 -17.56 -28.00
CA LEU A 211 20.81 -16.59 -27.02
C LEU A 211 21.58 -16.53 -25.67
N LYS A 212 22.79 -17.09 -25.59
CA LYS A 212 23.67 -17.07 -24.40
C LYS A 212 24.92 -16.21 -24.58
N THR A 213 25.04 -15.50 -25.70
CA THR A 213 26.22 -14.68 -26.04
C THR A 213 25.89 -13.18 -26.02
N VAL A 214 25.39 -12.68 -24.89
CA VAL A 214 25.40 -11.25 -24.55
C VAL A 214 26.04 -11.08 -23.19
#